data_AF-A0AAE8SNY9-F1
#
_entry.id   AF-A0AAE8SNY9-F1
#
_cell.length_a   1.000
_cell.length_b   1.000
_cell.length_c   1.000
_cell.angle_alpha   90.00
_cell.angle_beta   90.00
_cell.angle_gamma   90.00
#
_symmetry.space_group_name_H-M   'P 1'
#
loop_
_entity.id
_entity.type
_entity.pdbx_description
1 polymer ?
#
loop_
_entity_poly.entity_id
_entity_poly.type
_entity_poly.pdbx_seq_one_letter_code
_entity_poly.pdbx_strand_id
1 'polypeptide(L)'
;MRIFISEHKWKDGLPTEEEAIMMLNQGDDSAIPVPAIFIFVPGIPVVMNHNTHQGLKLVNGASYTALEVILDETHPAHQISADITVHFGPLAGIILESETTKDINFVGMPSSTVLLTPMSVRIQCQRKRPWQRNDVSRKGLPCAAAFACTDYKVQGWTLERVALELRGTRTTNVDGRLVSSQCDPYSLYVQLSRCSSLDGIMLVSKVRERDLVGNRVPPEMTVAQARLEELSGKTIREAMRWLDNDS
;
A
#
# COMPACT_ATOMS: atom_id res chain seq x y z
N MET A 1 6.95 3.61 -19.70
CA MET A 1 6.64 3.94 -18.29
C MET A 1 6.30 5.41 -18.16
N ARG A 2 5.27 5.74 -17.39
CA ARG A 2 4.89 7.12 -17.05
C ARG A 2 4.98 7.30 -15.54
N ILE A 3 5.48 8.43 -15.10
CA ILE A 3 5.60 8.80 -13.68
C ILE A 3 4.79 10.06 -13.47
N PHE A 4 3.87 10.06 -12.50
CA PHE A 4 3.03 11.19 -12.16
C PHE A 4 3.37 11.66 -10.76
N ILE A 5 3.71 12.94 -10.62
CA ILE A 5 3.96 13.57 -9.33
C ILE A 5 2.65 14.19 -8.87
N SER A 6 2.16 13.79 -7.71
CA SER A 6 0.95 14.38 -7.12
C SER A 6 1.13 15.87 -6.89
N GLU A 7 0.07 16.64 -7.12
CA GLU A 7 0.09 18.08 -6.89
C GLU A 7 0.10 18.34 -5.38
N HIS A 8 0.99 19.24 -4.95
CA HIS A 8 1.08 19.68 -3.56
C HIS A 8 0.87 21.19 -3.48
N LYS A 9 -0.05 21.62 -2.62
CA LYS A 9 -0.35 23.04 -2.37
C LYS A 9 -0.18 23.33 -0.89
N TRP A 10 0.81 24.17 -0.55
CA TRP A 10 1.06 24.61 0.81
C TRP A 10 0.10 25.74 1.17
N LYS A 11 -0.45 25.65 2.37
CA LYS A 11 -1.20 26.75 2.96
C LYS A 11 -0.22 27.84 3.39
N ASP A 12 -0.61 29.10 3.24
CA ASP A 12 0.08 30.25 3.83
C ASP A 12 1.51 30.54 3.29
N GLY A 13 1.91 29.98 2.14
CA GLY A 13 3.16 30.35 1.44
C GLY A 13 3.77 29.25 0.60
N LEU A 14 4.93 29.54 0.00
CA LEU A 14 5.76 28.52 -0.67
C LEU A 14 6.56 27.73 0.38
N PRO A 15 6.77 26.42 0.20
CA PRO A 15 7.62 25.63 1.08
C PRO A 15 9.10 26.02 0.93
N THR A 16 9.90 25.64 1.92
CA THR A 16 11.35 25.54 1.72
C THR A 16 11.65 24.35 0.79
N GLU A 17 12.82 24.33 0.16
CA GLU A 17 13.27 23.19 -0.65
C GLU A 17 13.28 21.89 0.17
N GLU A 18 13.76 21.96 1.41
CA GLU A 18 13.75 20.83 2.34
C GLU A 18 12.32 20.32 2.62
N GLU A 19 11.38 21.22 2.89
CA GLU A 19 9.97 20.85 3.14
C GLU A 19 9.34 20.23 1.89
N ALA A 20 9.63 20.75 0.70
CA ALA A 20 9.15 20.20 -0.57
C ALA A 20 9.69 18.78 -0.82
N ILE A 21 11.00 18.57 -0.62
CA ILE A 21 11.65 17.26 -0.78
C ILE A 21 11.12 16.26 0.25
N MET A 22 11.01 16.67 1.52
CA MET A 22 10.47 15.82 2.58
C MET A 22 9.00 15.46 2.33
N MET A 23 8.19 16.40 1.82
CA MET A 23 6.80 16.13 1.47
C MET A 23 6.68 15.19 0.27
N LEU A 24 7.57 15.30 -0.72
CA LEU A 24 7.63 14.35 -1.84
C LEU A 24 8.04 12.94 -1.37
N ASN A 25 8.94 12.84 -0.39
CA ASN A 25 9.36 11.57 0.21
C ASN A 25 8.30 10.97 1.15
N GLN A 26 7.33 11.78 1.61
CA GLN A 26 6.21 11.29 2.40
C GLN A 26 5.26 10.49 1.50
N GLY A 27 5.41 9.17 1.53
CA GLY A 27 4.52 8.23 0.84
C GLY A 27 3.08 8.27 1.36
N ASP A 28 2.28 7.34 0.86
CA ASP A 28 0.92 7.12 1.34
C ASP A 28 0.87 6.31 2.64
N ASP A 29 -0.17 6.54 3.42
CA ASP A 29 -0.52 5.77 4.61
C ASP A 29 -2.04 5.80 4.84
N SER A 30 -2.52 5.26 5.97
CA SER A 30 -3.95 5.23 6.29
C SER A 30 -4.60 6.62 6.44
N ALA A 31 -3.82 7.66 6.76
CA ALA A 31 -4.29 9.04 6.86
C ALA A 31 -4.07 9.83 5.56
N ILE A 32 -3.10 9.44 4.74
CA ILE A 32 -2.73 10.07 3.47
C ILE A 32 -2.82 9.01 2.37
N PRO A 33 -4.02 8.70 1.83
CA PRO A 33 -4.19 7.58 0.90
C PRO A 33 -3.61 7.88 -0.50
N VAL A 34 -3.25 9.13 -0.78
CA VAL A 34 -2.70 9.58 -2.05
C VAL A 34 -1.17 9.53 -2.00
N PRO A 35 -0.52 8.67 -2.80
CA PRO A 35 0.93 8.64 -2.90
C PRO A 35 1.47 9.96 -3.45
N ALA A 36 2.69 10.33 -3.08
CA ALA A 36 3.35 11.50 -3.65
C ALA A 36 3.75 11.28 -5.12
N ILE A 37 4.05 10.03 -5.49
CA ILE A 37 4.44 9.61 -6.84
C ILE A 37 3.62 8.37 -7.23
N PHE A 38 3.07 8.37 -8.45
CA PHE A 38 2.37 7.24 -9.03
C PHE A 38 3.09 6.80 -10.32
N ILE A 39 3.49 5.53 -10.39
CA ILE A 39 4.16 4.95 -11.57
C ILE A 39 3.14 4.13 -12.34
N PHE A 40 3.10 4.32 -13.66
CA PHE A 40 2.18 3.65 -14.56
C PHE A 40 2.89 2.97 -15.73
N VAL A 41 2.51 1.72 -15.97
CA VAL A 41 2.71 0.98 -17.21
C VAL A 41 1.39 0.25 -17.48
N PRO A 42 0.87 0.21 -18.72
CA PRO A 42 -0.33 -0.57 -19.01
C PRO A 42 -0.21 -2.02 -18.53
N GLY A 43 -1.24 -2.54 -17.89
CA GLY A 43 -1.29 -3.89 -17.33
C GLY A 43 -0.70 -4.06 -15.94
N ILE A 44 -0.22 -2.98 -15.28
CA ILE A 44 0.31 -3.13 -13.92
C ILE A 44 -0.82 -3.42 -12.92
N PRO A 45 -0.54 -4.22 -11.87
CA PRO A 45 -1.45 -4.33 -10.75
C PRO A 45 -1.47 -3.00 -9.98
N VAL A 46 -2.64 -2.64 -9.47
CA VAL A 46 -2.89 -1.45 -8.64
C VAL A 46 -3.72 -1.87 -7.44
N VAL A 47 -3.40 -1.30 -6.27
CA VAL A 47 -4.18 -1.49 -5.04
C VAL A 47 -4.81 -0.17 -4.62
N MET A 48 -6.09 -0.22 -4.29
CA MET A 48 -6.84 0.92 -3.76
C MET A 48 -6.40 1.23 -2.33
N ASN A 49 -6.16 2.52 -2.03
CA ASN A 49 -5.79 2.98 -0.69
C ASN A 49 -6.95 3.64 0.07
N HIS A 50 -8.08 3.87 -0.60
CA HIS A 50 -9.23 4.55 -0.02
C HIS A 50 -10.54 4.02 -0.61
N ASN A 51 -11.60 4.07 0.20
CA ASN A 51 -12.96 3.81 -0.28
C ASN A 51 -13.45 5.04 -1.04
N THR A 52 -13.62 4.94 -2.36
CA THR A 52 -14.13 6.05 -3.18
C THR A 52 -15.58 5.80 -3.59
N HIS A 53 -15.83 4.69 -4.29
CA HIS A 53 -17.16 4.31 -4.76
C HIS A 53 -17.42 2.83 -4.45
N GLN A 54 -17.93 2.57 -3.25
CA GLN A 54 -18.17 1.20 -2.77
C GLN A 54 -19.17 0.43 -3.64
N GLY A 55 -20.17 1.12 -4.22
CA GLY A 55 -21.12 0.54 -5.17
C GLY A 55 -20.45 0.05 -6.46
N LEU A 56 -19.33 0.65 -6.85
CA LEU A 56 -18.50 0.25 -7.99
C LEU A 56 -17.30 -0.61 -7.57
N LYS A 57 -17.32 -1.14 -6.34
CA LYS A 57 -16.25 -1.98 -5.76
C LYS A 57 -14.88 -1.30 -5.59
N LEU A 58 -14.78 0.01 -5.82
CA LEU A 58 -13.58 0.79 -5.54
C LEU A 58 -13.41 1.01 -4.03
N VAL A 59 -12.89 -0.01 -3.36
CA VAL A 59 -12.71 -0.10 -1.90
C VAL A 59 -11.25 -0.31 -1.53
N ASN A 60 -10.85 0.18 -0.36
CA ASN A 60 -9.49 0.06 0.17
C ASN A 60 -9.04 -1.41 0.24
N GLY A 61 -7.83 -1.69 -0.26
CA GLY A 61 -7.25 -3.02 -0.34
C GLY A 61 -7.67 -3.84 -1.57
N ALA A 62 -8.65 -3.37 -2.35
CA ALA A 62 -9.04 -4.06 -3.58
C ALA A 62 -7.97 -3.90 -4.68
N SER A 63 -7.75 -4.99 -5.42
CA SER A 63 -6.75 -5.08 -6.48
C SER A 63 -7.38 -4.98 -7.86
N TYR A 64 -6.69 -4.28 -8.75
CA TYR A 64 -7.11 -4.04 -10.12
C TYR A 64 -5.92 -4.16 -11.06
N THR A 65 -6.20 -4.39 -12.33
CA THR A 65 -5.24 -4.16 -13.42
C THR A 65 -5.49 -2.78 -13.99
N ALA A 66 -4.45 -1.95 -14.09
CA ALA A 66 -4.55 -0.63 -14.70
C ALA A 66 -4.31 -0.70 -16.20
N LEU A 67 -5.32 -0.34 -16.99
CA LEU A 67 -5.29 -0.46 -18.45
C LEU A 67 -4.76 0.81 -19.12
N GLU A 68 -5.29 1.96 -18.73
CA GLU A 68 -5.04 3.23 -19.38
C GLU A 68 -5.11 4.39 -18.40
N VAL A 69 -4.40 5.49 -18.71
CA VAL A 69 -4.45 6.75 -17.97
C VAL A 69 -5.01 7.86 -18.86
N ILE A 70 -5.91 8.65 -18.29
CA ILE A 70 -6.39 9.90 -18.87
C ILE A 70 -5.46 11.00 -18.36
N LEU A 71 -4.79 11.69 -19.28
CA LEU A 71 -3.84 12.75 -18.93
C LEU A 71 -4.58 14.04 -18.58
N ASP A 72 -4.01 14.80 -17.66
CA ASP A 72 -4.41 16.19 -17.43
C ASP A 72 -3.47 17.09 -18.24
N GLU A 73 -3.99 17.65 -19.34
CA GLU A 73 -3.21 18.48 -20.28
C GLU A 73 -2.75 19.81 -19.68
N THR A 74 -3.25 20.17 -18.48
CA THR A 74 -2.83 21.38 -17.79
C THR A 74 -1.45 21.27 -17.12
N HIS A 75 -0.91 20.05 -17.01
CA HIS A 75 0.38 19.80 -16.35
C HIS A 75 1.47 19.38 -17.36
N PRO A 76 2.70 19.91 -17.23
CA PRO A 76 3.77 19.62 -18.17
C PRO A 76 4.25 18.17 -18.03
N ALA A 77 4.61 17.58 -19.18
CA ALA A 77 5.22 16.28 -19.30
C ALA A 77 6.63 16.42 -19.88
N HIS A 78 7.60 15.74 -19.29
CA HIS A 78 8.99 15.75 -19.71
C HIS A 78 9.44 14.33 -20.02
N GLN A 79 9.89 14.10 -21.25
CA GLN A 79 10.48 12.84 -21.64
C GLN A 79 11.93 12.79 -21.16
N ILE A 80 12.26 11.80 -20.33
CA ILE A 80 13.60 11.62 -19.76
C ILE A 80 14.40 10.61 -20.59
N SER A 81 13.72 9.61 -21.17
CA SER A 81 14.29 8.61 -22.09
C SER A 81 13.24 8.19 -23.12
N ALA A 82 13.62 7.34 -24.07
CA ALA A 82 12.71 6.81 -25.10
C ALA A 82 11.44 6.16 -24.49
N ASP A 83 11.54 5.62 -23.29
CA ASP A 83 10.53 4.83 -22.60
C ASP A 83 10.03 5.46 -21.29
N ILE A 84 10.56 6.60 -20.85
CA ILE A 84 10.19 7.24 -19.57
C ILE A 84 9.71 8.68 -19.78
N THR A 85 8.50 8.96 -19.31
CA THR A 85 7.93 10.31 -19.24
C THR A 85 7.53 10.65 -17.82
N VAL A 86 7.90 11.84 -17.35
CA VAL A 86 7.55 12.37 -16.03
C VAL A 86 6.54 13.50 -16.21
N HIS A 87 5.42 13.42 -15.51
CA HIS A 87 4.36 14.41 -15.46
C HIS A 87 4.41 15.15 -14.12
N PHE A 88 4.51 16.48 -14.13
CA PHE A 88 4.54 17.32 -12.93
C PHE A 88 3.13 17.72 -12.52
N GLY A 89 2.31 16.70 -12.26
CA GLY A 89 0.92 16.83 -11.86
C GLY A 89 0.21 15.49 -11.85
N PRO A 90 -0.95 15.41 -11.20
CA PRO A 90 -1.76 14.22 -11.21
C PRO A 90 -2.36 14.00 -12.61
N LEU A 91 -2.54 12.75 -12.98
CA LEU A 91 -3.38 12.36 -14.11
C LEU A 91 -4.86 12.69 -13.85
N ALA A 92 -5.68 12.85 -14.90
CA ALA A 92 -7.10 13.18 -14.78
C ALA A 92 -7.97 11.99 -14.34
N GLY A 93 -7.57 10.77 -14.71
CA GLY A 93 -8.15 9.53 -14.19
C GLY A 93 -7.45 8.28 -14.72
N ILE A 94 -7.71 7.13 -14.13
CA ILE A 94 -7.15 5.84 -14.52
C ILE A 94 -8.27 4.83 -14.75
N ILE A 95 -8.15 4.05 -15.82
CA ILE A 95 -9.08 2.98 -16.19
C ILE A 95 -8.59 1.68 -15.56
N LEU A 96 -9.44 1.06 -14.77
CA LEU A 96 -9.15 -0.14 -13.98
C LEU A 96 -10.08 -1.27 -14.37
N GLU A 97 -9.57 -2.49 -14.37
CA GLU A 97 -10.37 -3.72 -14.50
C GLU A 97 -10.08 -4.70 -13.36
N SER A 98 -11.07 -5.54 -13.05
CA SER A 98 -10.94 -6.68 -12.15
C SER A 98 -12.07 -7.67 -12.40
N GLU A 99 -11.97 -8.86 -11.82
CA GLU A 99 -13.09 -9.80 -11.73
C GLU A 99 -14.36 -9.16 -11.15
N THR A 100 -14.22 -8.26 -10.18
CA THR A 100 -15.35 -7.61 -9.51
C THR A 100 -16.05 -6.55 -10.36
N THR A 101 -15.43 -6.13 -11.48
CA THR A 101 -15.99 -5.13 -12.39
C THR A 101 -16.54 -5.74 -13.67
N LYS A 102 -16.52 -7.08 -13.83
CA LYS A 102 -16.94 -7.80 -15.05
C LYS A 102 -18.34 -7.46 -15.57
N ASP A 103 -19.27 -7.20 -14.67
CA ASP A 103 -20.66 -6.91 -15.05
C ASP A 103 -20.92 -5.40 -15.21
N ILE A 104 -19.89 -4.56 -15.08
CA ILE A 104 -19.99 -3.10 -15.19
C ILE A 104 -19.77 -2.68 -16.63
N ASN A 105 -20.73 -1.90 -17.16
CA ASN A 105 -20.66 -1.37 -18.51
C ASN A 105 -21.11 0.10 -18.51
N PHE A 106 -20.18 1.01 -18.83
CA PHE A 106 -20.45 2.43 -18.98
C PHE A 106 -20.38 2.81 -20.46
N VAL A 107 -21.31 3.66 -20.90
CA VAL A 107 -21.29 4.21 -22.26
C VAL A 107 -20.01 5.03 -22.47
N GLY A 108 -19.25 4.72 -23.51
CA GLY A 108 -18.00 5.42 -23.84
C GLY A 108 -16.77 4.91 -23.08
N MET A 109 -16.87 3.81 -22.34
CA MET A 109 -15.74 3.12 -21.72
C MET A 109 -15.66 1.66 -22.18
N PRO A 110 -14.48 1.02 -22.13
CA PRO A 110 -14.37 -0.41 -22.34
C PRO A 110 -15.24 -1.18 -21.32
N SER A 111 -15.87 -2.26 -21.78
CA SER A 111 -16.62 -3.17 -20.90
C SER A 111 -15.76 -3.69 -19.75
N SER A 112 -16.40 -3.96 -18.62
CA SER A 112 -15.76 -4.50 -17.42
C SER A 112 -14.78 -3.54 -16.73
N THR A 113 -14.77 -2.25 -17.10
CA THR A 113 -13.85 -1.27 -16.53
C THR A 113 -14.54 -0.22 -15.68
N VAL A 114 -13.77 0.37 -14.77
CA VAL A 114 -14.17 1.49 -13.91
C VAL A 114 -13.14 2.61 -13.99
N LEU A 115 -13.62 3.86 -13.90
CA LEU A 115 -12.76 5.04 -13.85
C LEU A 115 -12.49 5.40 -12.40
N LEU A 116 -11.22 5.54 -12.04
CA LEU A 116 -10.81 6.16 -10.79
C LEU A 116 -10.24 7.55 -11.06
N THR A 117 -10.81 8.58 -10.43
CA THR A 117 -10.35 9.96 -10.52
C THR A 117 -9.51 10.36 -9.30
N PRO A 118 -8.62 11.35 -9.44
CA PRO A 118 -7.89 11.91 -8.30
C PRO A 118 -8.80 12.44 -7.20
N MET A 119 -8.30 12.42 -5.97
CA MET A 119 -8.87 13.12 -4.83
C MET A 119 -7.83 14.05 -4.21
N SER A 120 -8.30 15.01 -3.40
CA SER A 120 -7.45 15.88 -2.60
C SER A 120 -7.52 15.49 -1.13
N VAL A 121 -6.37 15.38 -0.46
CA VAL A 121 -6.26 15.12 0.99
C VAL A 121 -5.46 16.24 1.65
N ARG A 122 -5.87 16.64 2.85
CA ARG A 122 -5.11 17.59 3.67
C ARG A 122 -4.15 16.85 4.59
N ILE A 123 -2.87 17.18 4.48
CA ILE A 123 -1.78 16.71 5.30
C ILE A 123 -1.48 17.81 6.33
N GLN A 124 -2.01 17.63 7.54
CA GLN A 124 -1.80 18.60 8.62
C GLN A 124 -0.39 18.53 9.17
N CYS A 125 0.12 19.67 9.66
CA CYS A 125 1.33 19.72 10.48
C CYS A 125 1.17 18.80 11.70
N GLN A 126 2.21 18.02 11.98
CA GLN A 126 2.20 17.08 13.10
C GLN A 126 3.54 17.13 13.84
N ARG A 127 3.52 16.93 15.16
CA ARG A 127 4.74 16.91 15.99
C ARG A 127 5.78 15.89 15.50
N LYS A 128 5.34 14.78 14.90
CA LYS A 128 6.22 13.75 14.32
C LYS A 128 6.90 14.17 13.01
N ARG A 129 6.49 15.29 12.41
CA ARG A 129 7.09 15.88 11.20
C ARG A 129 7.53 17.31 11.52
N PRO A 130 8.59 17.50 12.33
CA PRO A 130 9.06 18.83 12.70
C PRO A 130 9.55 19.66 11.51
N TRP A 131 9.88 19.00 10.39
CA TRP A 131 10.25 19.62 9.12
C TRP A 131 9.05 20.22 8.37
N GLN A 132 7.81 19.84 8.70
CA GLN A 132 6.61 20.37 8.07
C GLN A 132 6.18 21.64 8.79
N ARG A 133 6.23 22.78 8.09
CA ARG A 133 5.89 24.09 8.65
C ARG A 133 4.44 24.45 8.39
N ASN A 134 3.94 24.09 7.21
CA ASN A 134 2.57 24.41 6.80
C ASN A 134 1.75 23.18 6.47
N ASP A 135 0.42 23.31 6.61
CA ASP A 135 -0.52 22.31 6.11
C ASP A 135 -0.38 22.21 4.58
N VAL A 136 -0.48 21.00 4.06
CA VAL A 136 -0.35 20.74 2.62
C VAL A 136 -1.61 20.05 2.12
N SER A 137 -2.16 20.50 0.99
CA SER A 137 -3.14 19.73 0.22
C SER A 137 -2.39 18.91 -0.83
N ARG A 138 -2.58 17.59 -0.84
CA ARG A 138 -2.06 16.69 -1.87
C ARG A 138 -3.21 16.20 -2.75
N LYS A 139 -3.10 16.38 -4.07
CA LYS A 139 -4.06 15.88 -5.07
C LYS A 139 -3.41 14.80 -5.94
N GLY A 140 -4.08 13.66 -6.07
CA GLY A 140 -3.61 12.51 -6.83
C GLY A 140 -4.54 11.31 -6.69
N LEU A 141 -4.17 10.18 -7.30
CA LEU A 141 -4.96 8.96 -7.22
C LEU A 141 -4.89 8.35 -5.81
N PRO A 142 -6.02 7.89 -5.24
CA PRO A 142 -6.01 7.16 -3.97
C PRO A 142 -5.74 5.66 -4.18
N CYS A 143 -4.68 5.36 -4.92
CA CYS A 143 -4.21 4.00 -5.18
C CYS A 143 -2.69 4.01 -5.38
N ALA A 144 -2.07 2.85 -5.22
CA ALA A 144 -0.64 2.65 -5.46
C ALA A 144 -0.42 1.53 -6.48
N ALA A 145 0.64 1.65 -7.26
CA ALA A 145 1.11 0.52 -8.07
C ALA A 145 1.46 -0.65 -7.15
N ALA A 146 0.96 -1.84 -7.47
CA ALA A 146 1.02 -3.01 -6.60
C ALA A 146 2.07 -4.05 -7.04
N PHE A 147 3.01 -3.68 -7.92
CA PHE A 147 4.12 -4.55 -8.30
C PHE A 147 5.19 -4.66 -7.19
N ALA A 148 5.22 -3.69 -6.28
CA ALA A 148 6.02 -3.70 -5.06
C ALA A 148 5.17 -3.11 -3.93
N CYS A 149 4.88 -3.92 -2.92
CA CYS A 149 4.00 -3.56 -1.82
C CYS A 149 4.68 -3.78 -0.48
N THR A 150 4.29 -3.00 0.52
CA THR A 150 4.58 -3.33 1.90
C THR A 150 3.76 -4.55 2.34
N ASP A 151 4.26 -5.27 3.32
CA ASP A 151 3.58 -6.36 4.01
C ASP A 151 2.17 -5.99 4.47
N TYR A 152 1.98 -4.76 4.96
CA TYR A 152 0.66 -4.23 5.35
C TYR A 152 -0.34 -4.20 4.18
N LYS A 153 0.09 -3.84 2.96
CA LYS A 153 -0.81 -3.72 1.80
C LYS A 153 -1.18 -5.07 1.20
N VAL A 154 -0.30 -6.08 1.32
CA VAL A 154 -0.56 -7.45 0.84
C VAL A 154 -1.17 -8.34 1.93
N GLN A 155 -1.56 -7.77 3.07
CA GLN A 155 -2.19 -8.54 4.12
C GLN A 155 -3.56 -9.09 3.66
N GLY A 156 -3.75 -10.41 3.70
CA GLY A 156 -4.92 -11.13 3.20
C GLY A 156 -4.75 -11.69 1.78
N TRP A 157 -3.66 -11.36 1.07
CA TRP A 157 -3.47 -11.84 -0.30
C TRP A 157 -2.80 -13.22 -0.35
N THR A 158 -3.18 -14.01 -1.34
CA THR A 158 -2.48 -15.23 -1.76
C THR A 158 -1.89 -14.99 -3.15
N LEU A 159 -0.58 -15.12 -3.27
CA LEU A 159 0.21 -14.81 -4.46
C LEU A 159 0.93 -16.07 -4.93
N GLU A 160 0.89 -16.35 -6.24
CA GLU A 160 1.59 -17.50 -6.82
C GLU A 160 3.10 -17.36 -6.68
N ARG A 161 3.63 -16.15 -6.89
CA ARG A 161 5.06 -15.84 -6.81
C ARG A 161 5.30 -14.48 -6.18
N VAL A 162 6.34 -14.38 -5.36
CA VAL A 162 6.73 -13.15 -4.65
C VAL A 162 8.24 -13.00 -4.62
N ALA A 163 8.71 -11.76 -4.73
CA ALA A 163 10.08 -11.39 -4.40
C ALA A 163 10.06 -10.61 -3.08
N LEU A 164 10.75 -11.12 -2.06
CA LEU A 164 10.72 -10.59 -0.70
C LEU A 164 12.05 -9.94 -0.31
N GLU A 165 11.98 -8.74 0.27
CA GLU A 165 13.10 -8.10 0.97
C GLU A 165 12.83 -8.14 2.48
N LEU A 166 13.44 -9.10 3.17
CA LEU A 166 13.20 -9.35 4.58
C LEU A 166 14.04 -8.42 5.47
N ARG A 167 13.66 -7.14 5.53
CA ARG A 167 14.32 -6.10 6.34
C ARG A 167 13.30 -5.32 7.14
N GLY A 168 13.74 -4.77 8.28
CA GLY A 168 12.92 -3.85 9.05
C GLY A 168 12.68 -2.52 8.35
N THR A 169 11.63 -1.83 8.77
CA THR A 169 11.10 -0.60 8.15
C THR A 169 11.94 0.65 8.40
N ARG A 170 12.95 0.58 9.28
CA ARG A 170 13.83 1.71 9.60
C ARG A 170 15.23 1.46 9.05
N THR A 171 15.87 2.51 8.55
CA THR A 171 17.29 2.48 8.17
C THR A 171 18.02 3.53 8.98
N THR A 172 19.11 3.14 9.64
CA THR A 172 19.96 4.04 10.41
C THR A 172 21.38 4.02 9.87
N ASN A 173 22.06 5.15 9.96
CA ASN A 173 23.48 5.23 9.63
C ASN A 173 24.31 4.77 10.84
N VAL A 174 25.08 3.70 10.67
CA VAL A 174 26.04 3.18 11.66
C VAL A 174 27.40 3.17 10.98
N ASP A 175 28.33 3.98 11.48
CA ASP A 175 29.70 4.10 10.95
C ASP A 175 29.77 4.38 9.44
N GLY A 176 28.90 5.27 8.94
CA GLY A 176 28.84 5.64 7.52
C GLY A 176 28.09 4.63 6.64
N ARG A 177 27.58 3.53 7.21
CA ARG A 177 26.80 2.51 6.49
C ARG A 177 25.33 2.60 6.84
N LEU A 178 24.48 2.56 5.81
CA LEU A 178 23.04 2.42 5.97
C LEU A 178 22.71 0.99 6.39
N VAL A 179 22.17 0.83 7.59
CA VAL A 179 21.80 -0.45 8.18
C VAL A 179 20.31 -0.46 8.46
N SER A 180 19.56 -1.36 7.81
CA SER A 180 18.15 -1.58 8.11
C SER A 180 17.98 -2.25 9.48
N SER A 181 16.93 -1.89 10.21
CA SER A 181 16.53 -2.51 11.47
C SER A 181 16.17 -3.98 11.28
N GLN A 182 16.01 -4.69 12.40
CA GLN A 182 15.54 -6.07 12.41
C GLN A 182 14.11 -6.13 11.84
N CYS A 183 13.83 -7.20 11.08
CA CYS A 183 12.48 -7.51 10.62
C CYS A 183 11.61 -7.94 11.81
N ASP A 184 10.45 -7.33 11.99
CA ASP A 184 9.49 -7.71 13.02
C ASP A 184 8.94 -9.13 12.74
N PRO A 185 8.72 -9.97 13.76
CA PRO A 185 8.27 -11.36 13.57
C PRO A 185 6.90 -11.47 12.89
N TYR A 186 5.99 -10.52 13.09
CA TYR A 186 4.69 -10.51 12.41
C TYR A 186 4.83 -10.10 10.95
N SER A 187 5.64 -9.09 10.66
CA SER A 187 5.96 -8.67 9.30
C SER A 187 6.58 -9.83 8.51
N LEU A 188 7.53 -10.54 9.12
CA LEU A 188 8.15 -11.73 8.55
C LEU A 188 7.10 -12.82 8.25
N TYR A 189 6.21 -13.11 9.21
CA TYR A 189 5.12 -14.07 9.02
C TYR A 189 4.16 -13.65 7.89
N VAL A 190 3.73 -12.39 7.87
CA VAL A 190 2.82 -11.85 6.84
C VAL A 190 3.45 -12.01 5.46
N GLN A 191 4.70 -11.60 5.29
CA GLN A 191 5.40 -11.67 4.00
C GLN A 191 5.57 -13.11 3.51
N LEU A 192 6.07 -14.02 4.37
CA LEU A 192 6.30 -15.41 3.99
C LEU A 192 5.00 -16.17 3.71
N SER A 193 3.92 -15.85 4.42
CA SER A 193 2.62 -16.49 4.24
C SER A 193 1.81 -15.96 3.04
N ARG A 194 2.37 -15.05 2.22
CA ARG A 194 1.70 -14.60 0.98
C ARG A 194 1.80 -15.62 -0.13
N CYS A 195 2.77 -16.53 -0.09
CA CYS A 195 2.92 -17.58 -1.09
C CYS A 195 2.54 -18.93 -0.51
N SER A 196 1.88 -19.77 -1.31
CA SER A 196 1.47 -21.12 -0.90
C SER A 196 2.60 -22.14 -0.96
N SER A 197 3.74 -21.82 -1.58
CA SER A 197 4.91 -22.69 -1.66
C SER A 197 6.22 -21.90 -1.52
N LEU A 198 7.28 -22.57 -1.06
CA LEU A 198 8.61 -21.96 -1.02
C LEU A 198 9.20 -21.72 -2.42
N ASP A 199 8.84 -22.57 -3.40
CA ASP A 199 9.28 -22.42 -4.80
C ASP A 199 8.77 -21.13 -5.45
N GLY A 200 7.64 -20.60 -4.97
CA GLY A 200 7.12 -19.31 -5.40
C GLY A 200 7.80 -18.11 -4.72
N ILE A 201 8.71 -18.32 -3.76
CA ILE A 201 9.38 -17.26 -3.03
C ILE A 201 10.81 -17.05 -3.56
N MET A 202 11.07 -15.84 -4.04
CA MET A 202 12.40 -15.32 -4.32
C MET A 202 12.81 -14.35 -3.22
N LEU A 203 14.07 -14.42 -2.78
CA LEU A 203 14.64 -13.45 -1.86
C LEU A 203 15.47 -12.42 -2.65
N VAL A 204 15.15 -11.14 -2.48
CA VAL A 204 15.84 -10.03 -3.17
C VAL A 204 17.28 -9.88 -2.65
N SER A 205 17.48 -10.10 -1.35
CA SER A 205 18.80 -10.09 -0.73
C SER A 205 19.00 -11.30 0.19
N LYS A 206 20.27 -11.60 0.51
CA LYS A 206 20.61 -12.66 1.47
C LYS A 206 20.00 -12.33 2.83
N VAL A 207 19.29 -13.29 3.41
CA VAL A 207 18.69 -13.12 4.75
C VAL A 207 19.78 -12.98 5.80
N ARG A 208 19.57 -12.07 6.76
CA ARG A 208 20.46 -11.90 7.90
C ARG A 208 20.01 -12.82 9.03
N GLU A 209 20.97 -13.42 9.73
CA GLU A 209 20.70 -14.30 10.86
C GLU A 209 19.78 -13.65 11.89
N ARG A 210 20.02 -12.38 12.24
CA ARG A 210 19.21 -11.62 13.19
C ARG A 210 17.74 -11.43 12.80
N ASP A 211 17.37 -11.53 11.52
CA ASP A 211 15.97 -11.36 11.08
C ASP A 211 15.17 -12.65 11.19
N LEU A 212 15.83 -13.81 11.28
CA LEU A 212 15.18 -15.13 11.34
C LEU A 212 15.46 -15.85 12.67
N VAL A 213 16.74 -15.95 13.04
CA VAL A 213 17.18 -16.74 14.19
C VAL A 213 16.91 -15.95 15.47
N GLY A 214 16.15 -16.56 16.37
CA GLY A 214 15.76 -15.91 17.63
C GLY A 214 14.70 -14.81 17.46
N ASN A 215 14.19 -14.59 16.25
CA ASN A 215 13.09 -13.66 16.00
C ASN A 215 11.77 -14.29 16.49
N ARG A 216 11.40 -13.98 17.74
CA ARG A 216 10.27 -14.61 18.41
C ARG A 216 9.14 -13.62 18.62
N VAL A 217 7.92 -14.13 18.57
CA VAL A 217 6.72 -13.43 19.00
C VAL A 217 6.90 -12.93 20.44
N PRO A 218 6.59 -11.66 20.74
CA PRO A 218 6.65 -11.12 22.09
C PRO A 218 5.89 -11.99 23.11
N PRO A 219 6.44 -12.23 24.32
CA PRO A 219 5.84 -13.12 25.32
C PRO A 219 4.39 -12.77 25.68
N GLU A 220 4.07 -11.47 25.72
CA GLU A 220 2.72 -10.96 26.01
C GLU A 220 1.68 -11.51 25.03
N MET A 221 2.05 -11.65 23.75
CA MET A 221 1.17 -12.13 22.70
C MET A 221 1.00 -13.64 22.75
N THR A 222 2.05 -14.38 23.12
CA THR A 222 1.96 -15.83 23.41
C THR A 222 1.01 -16.10 24.57
N VAL A 223 1.09 -15.32 25.64
CA VAL A 223 0.18 -15.43 26.80
C VAL A 223 -1.26 -15.11 26.39
N ALA A 224 -1.45 -14.05 25.59
CA ALA A 224 -2.77 -13.68 25.08
C ALA A 224 -3.38 -14.77 24.19
N GLN A 225 -2.60 -15.39 23.30
CA GLN A 225 -3.06 -16.49 22.45
C GLN A 225 -3.47 -17.71 23.29
N ALA A 226 -2.65 -18.13 24.25
CA ALA A 226 -2.98 -19.25 25.12
C ALA A 226 -4.30 -19.02 25.89
N ARG A 227 -4.52 -17.78 26.36
CA ARG A 227 -5.78 -17.40 27.00
C ARG A 227 -6.97 -17.48 26.03
N LEU A 228 -6.80 -17.05 24.77
CA LEU A 228 -7.85 -17.14 23.76
C LEU A 228 -8.21 -18.59 23.42
N GLU A 229 -7.22 -19.48 23.35
CA GLU A 229 -7.44 -20.92 23.14
C GLU A 229 -8.22 -21.55 24.29
N GLU A 230 -7.90 -21.19 25.54
CA GLU A 230 -8.65 -21.66 26.72
C GLU A 230 -10.12 -21.19 26.69
N LEU A 231 -10.34 -19.90 26.38
CA LEU A 231 -11.67 -19.31 26.24
C LEU A 231 -12.46 -19.97 25.10
N SER A 232 -11.84 -20.18 23.93
CA SER A 232 -12.45 -20.89 22.81
C SER A 232 -12.91 -22.29 23.22
N GLY A 233 -12.06 -23.05 23.91
CA GLY A 233 -12.41 -24.37 24.42
C GLY A 233 -13.56 -24.34 25.42
N LYS A 234 -13.66 -23.32 26.27
CA LYS A 234 -14.80 -23.12 27.18
C LYS A 234 -16.09 -22.85 26.39
N THR A 235 -16.05 -21.93 25.44
CA THR A 235 -17.20 -21.58 24.58
C THR A 235 -17.71 -22.80 23.79
N ILE A 236 -16.82 -23.59 23.20
CA ILE A 236 -17.22 -24.81 22.45
C ILE A 236 -17.92 -25.81 23.37
N ARG A 237 -17.40 -26.05 24.57
CA ARG A 237 -18.03 -26.97 25.55
C ARG A 237 -19.40 -26.49 26.01
N GLU A 238 -19.55 -25.19 26.23
CA GLU A 238 -20.86 -24.60 26.60
C GLU A 238 -21.86 -24.70 25.46
N ALA A 239 -21.45 -24.41 24.22
CA ALA A 239 -22.30 -24.54 23.04
C ALA A 239 -22.75 -25.99 22.80
N MET A 240 -21.85 -26.97 22.97
CA MET A 240 -22.20 -28.40 22.87
C MET A 240 -23.24 -28.81 23.92
N ARG A 241 -23.13 -28.31 25.16
CA ARG A 241 -24.14 -28.58 26.21
C ARG A 241 -25.52 -28.03 25.88
N TRP A 242 -25.62 -26.95 25.10
CA TRP A 242 -26.92 -26.43 24.67
C TRP A 242 -27.54 -27.31 23.59
N LEU A 243 -26.73 -27.79 22.64
CA LEU A 243 -27.18 -28.70 21.59
C LEU A 243 -27.60 -30.08 22.13
N ASP A 244 -26.90 -30.57 23.16
CA ASP A 244 -27.23 -31.85 23.81
C ASP A 244 -28.49 -31.78 24.69
N ASN A 245 -28.92 -30.57 25.11
CA ASN A 245 -30.12 -30.38 25.94
C ASN A 245 -31.41 -30.14 25.14
N ASP A 246 -31.30 -29.99 23.80
CA ASP A 246 -32.43 -29.82 22.87
C ASP A 246 -32.77 -31.12 22.09
N SER A 247 -32.21 -32.27 22.49
CA SER A 247 -32.51 -33.62 21.95
C SER A 247 -33.23 -34.50 22.98
#